data_AF-A0AAI9MUW5-F1
#
_entry.id   AF-A0AAI9MUW5-F1
#
_cell.length_a   1.000
_cell.length_b   1.000
_cell.length_c   1.000
_cell.angle_alpha   90.00
_cell.angle_beta   90.00
_cell.angle_gamma   90.00
#
_symmetry.space_group_name_H-M   'P 1'
#
loop_
_entity.id
_entity.type
_entity.pdbx_description
1 polymer ?
#
loop_
_entity_poly.entity_id
_entity_poly.type
_entity_poly.pdbx_seq_one_letter_code
_entity_poly.pdbx_strand_id
1 'polypeptide(L)'
;MNRHLYILMMTILVVTMSELQTAGMLPNIANDLNATTGQVGLLVSVYALGMAIGGPIIAYVLRRSSPRSVLTGIIAAYAIIEIIAPVVHAYWGCAPISSKSPKFSHSPLIPRATDDVHFNIIDRLCR
;
A
#
# COMPACT_ATOMS: atom_id res chain seq x y z
N MET A 1 15.60 -28.41 1.29
CA MET A 1 14.73 -27.34 0.77
C MET A 1 15.61 -26.23 0.20
N ASN A 2 15.29 -25.73 -0.99
CA ASN A 2 16.14 -24.79 -1.72
C ASN A 2 16.06 -23.39 -1.10
N ARG A 3 17.20 -22.86 -0.62
CA ARG A 3 17.31 -21.53 0.00
C ARG A 3 16.71 -20.40 -0.85
N HIS A 4 16.75 -20.55 -2.17
CA HIS A 4 16.20 -19.57 -3.11
C HIS A 4 14.68 -19.35 -2.96
N LEU A 5 13.92 -20.39 -2.60
CA LEU A 5 12.47 -20.25 -2.43
C LEU A 5 12.14 -19.35 -1.24
N TYR A 6 12.87 -19.47 -0.13
CA TYR A 6 12.70 -18.60 1.02
C TYR A 6 12.95 -17.13 0.69
N ILE A 7 13.96 -16.84 -0.13
CA ILE A 7 14.28 -15.48 -0.56
C ILE A 7 13.15 -14.93 -1.43
N LEU A 8 12.61 -15.73 -2.35
CA LEU A 8 11.49 -15.31 -3.22
C LEU A 8 10.22 -15.03 -2.41
N MET A 9 9.88 -15.91 -1.46
CA MET A 9 8.73 -15.74 -0.58
C MET A 9 8.85 -14.48 0.27
N MET A 10 10.03 -14.23 0.86
CA MET A 10 10.26 -13.00 1.63
C MET A 10 10.17 -11.76 0.75
N THR A 11 10.66 -11.84 -0.49
CA THR A 11 10.60 -10.73 -1.44
C THR A 11 9.16 -10.38 -1.79
N ILE A 12 8.36 -11.36 -2.23
CA ILE A 12 6.96 -11.10 -2.63
C ILE A 12 6.13 -10.62 -1.44
N LEU A 13 6.42 -11.10 -0.22
CA LEU A 13 5.78 -10.64 1.01
C LEU A 13 6.03 -9.14 1.22
N VAL A 14 7.28 -8.70 1.16
CA VAL A 14 7.67 -7.29 1.35
C VAL A 14 7.04 -6.40 0.27
N VAL A 15 7.10 -6.83 -1.00
CA VAL A 15 6.51 -6.08 -2.12
C VAL A 15 4.99 -6.02 -2.03
N THR A 16 4.31 -7.06 -1.53
CA THR A 16 2.85 -7.02 -1.40
C THR A 16 2.42 -6.18 -0.20
N MET A 17 3.23 -6.12 0.85
CA MET A 17 2.91 -5.36 2.06
C MET A 17 2.83 -3.84 1.79
N SER A 18 3.73 -3.29 0.98
CA SER A 18 3.73 -1.87 0.59
C SER A 18 2.49 -1.49 -0.25
N GLU A 19 2.06 -2.37 -1.14
CA GLU A 19 0.85 -2.19 -1.94
C GLU A 19 -0.40 -2.16 -1.04
N LEU A 20 -0.47 -3.06 -0.06
CA LEU A 20 -1.56 -3.11 0.92
C LEU A 20 -1.56 -1.91 1.86
N GLN A 21 -0.38 -1.41 2.25
CA GLN A 21 -0.27 -0.20 3.07
C GLN A 21 -0.92 1.00 2.36
N THR A 22 -0.72 1.15 1.06
CA THR A 22 -1.30 2.24 0.26
C THR A 22 -2.83 2.17 0.26
N ALA A 23 -3.41 0.97 0.12
CA ALA A 23 -4.86 0.77 0.21
C ALA A 23 -5.42 1.13 1.61
N GLY A 24 -4.65 0.91 2.68
CA GLY A 24 -5.03 1.34 4.03
C GLY A 24 -5.08 2.86 4.21
N MET A 25 -4.33 3.61 3.42
CA MET A 25 -4.29 5.08 3.47
C MET A 25 -5.30 5.76 2.53
N LEU A 26 -6.12 5.00 1.80
CA LEU A 26 -7.09 5.53 0.84
C LEU A 26 -8.01 6.63 1.40
N PRO A 27 -8.54 6.52 2.64
CA PRO A 27 -9.37 7.58 3.23
C PRO A 27 -8.60 8.87 3.48
N ASN A 28 -7.31 8.78 3.85
CA ASN A 28 -6.46 9.97 4.04
C ASN A 28 -6.20 10.65 2.69
N ILE A 29 -5.93 9.86 1.64
CA ILE A 29 -5.77 10.38 0.27
C ILE A 29 -7.05 11.07 -0.21
N ALA A 30 -8.22 10.51 0.10
CA ALA A 30 -9.51 11.12 -0.23
C ALA A 30 -9.71 12.48 0.46
N ASN A 31 -9.36 12.57 1.74
CA ASN A 31 -9.42 13.83 2.50
C ASN A 31 -8.46 14.88 1.90
N ASP A 32 -7.23 14.49 1.56
CA ASP A 32 -6.22 15.39 1.00
C ASP A 32 -6.64 15.90 -0.39
N LEU A 33 -7.28 15.06 -1.21
CA LEU A 33 -7.78 15.44 -2.54
C LEU A 33 -9.15 16.17 -2.50
N ASN A 34 -9.76 16.36 -1.32
CA ASN A 34 -11.14 16.85 -1.18
C ASN A 34 -12.14 16.08 -2.05
N ALA A 35 -11.91 14.78 -2.25
CA ALA A 35 -12.70 13.91 -3.11
C ALA A 35 -13.48 12.88 -2.28
N THR A 36 -14.60 12.38 -2.83
CA THR A 36 -15.37 11.32 -2.16
C THR A 36 -14.64 9.97 -2.24
N THR A 37 -14.83 9.10 -1.25
CA THR A 37 -14.22 7.75 -1.22
C THR A 37 -14.52 6.94 -2.50
N GLY A 38 -15.70 7.13 -3.09
CA GLY A 38 -16.08 6.50 -4.36
C GLY A 38 -15.23 6.94 -5.55
N GLN A 39 -14.85 8.22 -5.62
CA GLN A 39 -13.99 8.73 -6.70
C GLN A 39 -12.55 8.21 -6.57
N VAL A 40 -12.02 8.11 -5.36
CA VAL A 40 -10.71 7.49 -5.12
C VAL A 40 -10.74 5.99 -5.44
N GLY A 41 -11.87 5.31 -5.20
CA GLY A 41 -12.09 3.94 -5.67
C GLY A 41 -12.00 3.78 -7.20
N LEU A 42 -12.37 4.83 -7.96
CA LEU A 42 -12.20 4.84 -9.42
C LEU A 42 -10.71 4.89 -9.81
N LEU A 43 -9.89 5.67 -9.09
CA LEU A 43 -8.43 5.69 -9.31
C LEU A 43 -7.82 4.31 -9.08
N VAL A 44 -8.22 3.62 -8.01
CA VAL A 44 -7.76 2.24 -7.73
C VAL A 44 -8.20 1.28 -8.82
N SER A 45 -9.39 1.46 -9.38
CA SER A 45 -9.89 0.64 -10.49
C SER A 45 -9.05 0.84 -11.76
N VAL A 46 -8.69 2.08 -12.08
CA VAL A 46 -7.76 2.40 -13.19
C VAL A 46 -6.37 1.81 -12.92
N TYR A 47 -5.87 1.86 -11.68
CA TYR A 47 -4.62 1.22 -11.29
C TYR A 47 -4.65 -0.30 -11.50
N ALA A 48 -5.73 -0.97 -11.06
CA ALA A 48 -5.91 -2.40 -11.24
C ALA A 48 -5.96 -2.79 -12.74
N LEU A 49 -6.61 -1.97 -13.58
CA LEU A 49 -6.59 -2.15 -15.03
C LEU A 49 -5.17 -1.99 -15.60
N GLY A 50 -4.43 -0.99 -15.11
CA GLY A 50 -3.02 -0.79 -15.44
C GLY A 50 -2.16 -2.00 -15.10
N MET A 51 -2.35 -2.59 -13.92
CA MET A 51 -1.65 -3.83 -13.52
C MET A 51 -2.04 -5.04 -14.37
N ALA A 52 -3.33 -5.20 -14.68
CA ALA A 52 -3.84 -6.30 -15.50
C ALA A 52 -3.24 -6.28 -16.92
N ILE A 53 -2.98 -5.09 -17.48
CA ILE A 53 -2.38 -4.91 -18.80
C ILE A 53 -0.85 -4.89 -18.72
N GLY A 54 -0.28 -4.25 -17.70
CA GLY A 54 1.16 -4.09 -17.52
C GLY A 54 1.88 -5.41 -17.29
N GLY A 55 1.30 -6.33 -16.53
CA GLY A 55 1.87 -7.66 -16.27
C GLY A 55 2.19 -8.43 -17.56
N PRO A 56 1.19 -8.69 -18.44
CA PRO A 56 1.40 -9.34 -19.74
C PRO A 56 2.39 -8.60 -20.64
N ILE A 57 2.37 -7.26 -20.68
CA ILE A 57 3.28 -6.46 -21.52
C ILE A 57 4.72 -6.65 -21.06
N ILE A 58 5.00 -6.48 -19.76
CA ILE A 58 6.35 -6.64 -19.20
C ILE A 58 6.80 -8.10 -19.38
N ALA A 59 5.93 -9.06 -19.11
CA ALA A 59 6.23 -10.48 -19.32
C ALA A 59 6.56 -10.80 -20.78
N TYR A 60 5.86 -10.17 -21.73
CA TYR A 60 6.13 -10.34 -23.16
C TYR A 60 7.48 -9.74 -23.57
N VAL A 61 7.78 -8.51 -23.13
CA VAL A 61 9.04 -7.82 -23.44
C VAL A 61 10.24 -8.57 -22.84
N LEU A 62 10.12 -9.05 -21.60
CA LEU A 62 11.21 -9.72 -20.89
C LEU A 62 11.31 -11.23 -21.19
N ARG A 63 10.44 -11.78 -22.05
CA ARG A 63 10.38 -13.22 -22.38
C ARG A 63 11.67 -13.79 -22.97
N ARG A 64 12.48 -12.96 -23.66
CA ARG A 64 13.74 -13.38 -24.29
C ARG A 64 14.95 -13.31 -23.35
N SER A 65 14.78 -12.76 -22.16
CA SER A 65 15.86 -12.55 -21.19
C SER A 65 15.95 -13.69 -20.19
N SER A 66 17.11 -13.85 -19.53
CA SER A 66 17.25 -14.87 -18.49
C SER A 66 16.35 -14.54 -17.28
N PRO A 67 15.49 -15.47 -16.82
CA PRO A 67 14.51 -15.20 -15.75
C PRO A 67 15.15 -14.70 -14.44
N ARG A 68 16.38 -15.15 -14.15
CA ARG A 68 17.12 -14.72 -12.96
C ARG A 68 17.52 -13.25 -13.03
N SER A 69 18.03 -12.80 -14.18
CA SER A 69 18.47 -11.41 -14.35
C SER A 69 17.27 -10.45 -14.37
N VAL A 70 16.17 -10.87 -15.00
CA VAL A 70 14.89 -10.14 -14.99
C VAL A 70 14.38 -9.93 -13.57
N LEU A 71 14.30 -11.01 -12.79
CA LEU A 71 13.78 -10.97 -11.44
C LEU A 71 14.63 -10.07 -10.53
N THR A 72 15.95 -10.22 -10.58
CA THR A 72 16.86 -9.35 -9.82
C THR A 72 16.76 -7.89 -10.26
N GLY A 73 16.61 -7.62 -11.56
CA GLY A 73 16.44 -6.27 -12.09
C GLY A 73 15.15 -5.60 -11.60
N ILE A 74 14.02 -6.32 -11.62
CA ILE A 74 12.73 -5.80 -11.14
C ILE A 74 12.79 -5.51 -9.63
N ILE A 75 13.34 -6.43 -8.84
CA ILE A 75 13.47 -6.24 -7.38
C ILE A 75 14.40 -5.06 -7.07
N ALA A 76 15.52 -4.93 -7.78
CA ALA A 76 16.45 -3.82 -7.60
C ALA A 76 15.79 -2.48 -7.96
N ALA A 77 15.06 -2.41 -9.08
CA ALA A 77 14.32 -1.22 -9.46
C ALA A 77 13.27 -0.85 -8.41
N TYR A 78 12.50 -1.83 -7.93
CA TYR A 78 11.53 -1.64 -6.85
C TYR A 78 12.19 -1.09 -5.58
N ALA A 79 13.30 -1.69 -5.14
CA ALA A 79 14.02 -1.23 -3.95
C ALA A 79 14.55 0.21 -4.09
N ILE A 80 15.04 0.58 -5.27
CA ILE A 80 15.49 1.95 -5.54
C ILE A 80 14.33 2.94 -5.41
N ILE A 81 13.16 2.61 -5.97
CA ILE A 81 11.96 3.45 -5.88
C ILE A 81 11.53 3.65 -4.43
N GLU A 82 11.50 2.57 -3.64
CA GLU A 82 11.14 2.63 -2.21
C GLU A 82 12.12 3.48 -1.39
N ILE A 83 13.41 3.46 -1.73
CA ILE A 83 14.42 4.32 -1.09
C ILE A 83 14.21 5.79 -1.47
N ILE A 84 13.77 6.07 -2.71
CA ILE A 84 13.49 7.43 -3.19
C ILE A 84 12.17 7.98 -2.65
N ALA A 85 11.16 7.14 -2.41
CA ALA A 85 9.84 7.55 -1.91
C ALA A 85 9.87 8.46 -0.65
N PRO A 86 10.65 8.20 0.41
CA PRO A 86 10.78 9.12 1.53
C PRO A 86 11.55 10.41 1.18
N VAL A 87 12.42 10.39 0.16
CA VAL A 87 13.12 11.60 -0.31
C VAL A 87 12.12 12.61 -0.90
N VAL A 88 11.02 12.14 -1.51
CA VAL A 88 9.95 13.03 -1.98
C VAL A 88 9.31 13.83 -0.85
N HIS A 89 9.18 13.22 0.33
CA HIS A 89 8.70 13.90 1.54
C HIS A 89 9.74 14.89 2.10
N ALA A 90 11.03 14.73 1.78
CA ALA A 90 12.07 15.68 2.17
C ALA A 90 12.09 16.96 1.31
N TYR A 91 11.57 16.93 0.06
CA TYR A 91 11.39 18.15 -0.74
C TYR A 91 10.23 19.04 -0.25
N TRP A 92 9.31 18.50 0.56
CA TRP A 92 8.36 19.30 1.34
C TRP A 92 9.02 20.10 2.47
N GLY A 93 10.29 19.81 2.81
CA GLY A 93 11.06 20.51 3.84
C GLY A 93 11.68 21.85 3.42
N CYS A 94 11.65 22.22 2.13
CA CYS A 94 12.17 23.52 1.66
C CYS A 94 11.07 24.57 1.37
N ALA A 95 9.80 24.26 1.63
CA ALA A 95 8.74 25.29 1.69
C ALA A 95 8.51 25.68 3.16
N PRO A 96 8.93 26.88 3.61
CA PRO A 96 8.59 27.36 4.94
C PRO A 96 7.16 27.92 4.90
N ILE A 97 6.16 27.06 4.68
CA ILE A 97 4.75 27.45 4.81
C ILE A 97 4.04 26.41 5.69
N SER A 98 3.85 26.85 6.93
CA SER A 98 2.65 26.61 7.73
C SER A 98 2.34 25.17 8.16
N SER A 99 2.82 24.84 9.35
CA SER A 99 1.91 24.69 10.50
C SER A 99 0.53 24.08 10.19
N LYS A 100 0.52 22.79 9.86
CA LYS A 100 -0.39 21.82 10.47
C LYS A 100 0.28 20.46 10.39
N SER A 101 1.26 20.28 11.27
CA SER A 101 1.48 18.96 11.85
C SER A 101 0.11 18.46 12.35
N PRO A 102 -0.50 17.40 11.77
CA PRO A 102 -1.54 16.71 12.50
C PRO A 102 -0.85 16.21 13.77
N LYS A 103 -1.26 16.78 14.90
CA LYS A 103 -0.72 16.46 16.22
C LYS A 103 -0.83 14.95 16.41
N PHE A 104 0.27 14.24 16.18
CA PHE A 104 0.47 12.88 16.64
C PHE A 104 0.88 12.96 18.12
N SER A 105 -0.04 13.42 18.96
CA SER A 105 0.12 13.48 20.41
C SER A 105 -1.24 13.17 21.03
N HIS A 106 -1.37 11.90 21.41
CA HIS A 106 -2.38 11.31 22.30
C HIS A 106 -3.84 11.75 22.12
N SER A 107 -4.62 10.90 21.45
CA SER A 107 -6.04 10.72 21.77
C SER A 107 -6.38 9.24 21.69
N PRO A 108 -6.68 8.59 22.84
CA PRO A 108 -7.17 7.22 22.90
C PRO A 108 -8.66 7.24 22.52
N LEU A 109 -8.98 7.29 21.22
CA LEU A 109 -10.36 7.21 20.75
C LEU A 109 -10.41 6.35 19.49
N ILE A 110 -10.23 5.05 19.71
CA ILE A 110 -10.99 4.05 18.97
C ILE A 110 -12.47 4.40 19.19
N PRO A 111 -13.28 4.72 18.17
CA PRO A 111 -14.71 4.55 18.29
C PRO A 111 -14.91 3.06 18.53
N ARG A 112 -15.20 2.74 19.78
CA ARG A 112 -15.55 1.44 20.31
C ARG A 112 -16.87 0.99 19.67
N ALA A 113 -16.85 0.72 18.37
CA ALA A 113 -18.02 0.29 17.58
C ALA A 113 -17.94 -1.19 17.19
N THR A 114 -16.82 -1.87 17.49
CA THR A 114 -16.66 -3.32 17.34
C THR A 114 -16.97 -4.10 18.61
N ASP A 115 -17.09 -3.44 19.78
CA ASP A 115 -17.43 -4.11 21.04
C ASP A 115 -18.96 -4.31 21.19
N ASP A 116 -19.78 -3.44 20.60
CA ASP A 116 -21.25 -3.54 20.72
C ASP A 116 -21.85 -4.68 19.88
N VAL A 117 -21.29 -4.97 18.70
CA VAL A 117 -21.83 -6.03 17.82
C VAL A 117 -21.50 -7.42 18.37
N HIS A 118 -20.32 -7.61 18.99
CA HIS A 118 -19.96 -8.92 19.55
C HIS A 118 -20.69 -9.20 20.88
N PHE A 119 -20.93 -8.17 21.72
CA PHE A 119 -21.62 -8.36 23.00
C PHE A 119 -23.13 -8.58 22.83
N ASN A 120 -23.78 -7.91 21.87
CA ASN A 120 -25.22 -8.06 21.60
C ASN A 120 -25.58 -9.43 20.98
N ILE A 121 -24.61 -10.11 20.33
CA ILE A 121 -24.81 -11.48 19.82
C ILE A 121 -24.73 -12.52 20.94
N ILE A 122 -23.84 -12.34 21.92
CA ILE A 122 -23.70 -13.27 23.05
C ILE A 122 -24.89 -13.15 24.02
N ASP A 123 -25.38 -11.93 24.28
CA ASP A 123 -26.53 -11.69 25.16
C ASP A 123 -27.86 -12.22 24.57
N ARG A 124 -27.97 -12.30 23.23
CA ARG A 124 -29.13 -12.88 22.53
C ARG A 124 -29.13 -14.40 22.42
N LEU A 125 -27.99 -15.05 22.68
CA LEU A 125 -27.85 -16.51 22.69
C LEU A 125 -28.08 -17.11 24.09
N CYS A 126 -27.99 -16.30 25.15
CA CYS A 126 -28.19 -16.75 26.53
C CYS A 126 -29.59 -16.42 27.10
N ARG A 127 -30.51 -15.93 26.26
CA ARG A 127 -31.94 -15.72 26.60
C ARG A 127 -32.84 -16.58 25.74
#